data_AF-A0A967T220-F1
#
_entry.id   AF-A0A967T220-F1
#
_cell.length_a   1.000
_cell.length_b   1.000
_cell.length_c   1.000
_cell.angle_alpha   90.00
_cell.angle_beta   90.00
_cell.angle_gamma   90.00
#
_symmetry.space_group_name_H-M   'P 1'
#
loop_
_entity.id
_entity.type
_entity.pdbx_description
1 polymer ?
#
loop_
_entity_poly.entity_id
_entity_poly.type
_entity_poly.pdbx_seq_one_letter_code
_entity_poly.pdbx_strand_id
1 'polypeptide(L)'
;MIPGNARSGTVLKHKSLVWYLLDRRGDYYIRLVDEQHPNLATFDGIERFPIDQKWNIKAEFKPFNKPKPITVPDVLNEGMQDTLYGMLEFSIEGK
;
A
#
# COMPACT_ATOMS: atom_id res chain seq x y z
N MET A 1 5.35 12.38 -1.51
CA MET A 1 6.16 12.00 -0.34
C MET A 1 5.39 10.90 0.37
N ILE A 2 5.81 9.63 0.23
CA ILE A 2 5.11 8.45 0.78
C ILE A 2 5.86 8.01 2.05
N PRO A 3 5.18 7.79 3.19
CA PRO A 3 5.81 7.34 4.42
C PRO A 3 6.26 5.88 4.24
N GLY A 4 7.57 5.64 4.33
CA GLY A 4 8.19 4.36 4.00
C GLY A 4 9.65 4.48 3.54
N ASN A 5 10.15 5.71 3.36
CA ASN A 5 11.56 5.98 3.13
C ASN A 5 12.34 5.91 4.46
N ALA A 6 12.56 4.70 4.96
CA ALA A 6 13.67 4.48 5.89
C ALA A 6 14.99 4.60 5.10
N ARG A 7 15.36 5.83 4.76
CA ARG A 7 16.74 6.15 4.32
C ARG A 7 17.73 6.14 5.50
N SER A 8 17.34 5.63 6.67
CA SER A 8 18.16 5.53 7.88
C SER A 8 18.52 4.09 8.28
N GLY A 9 18.21 3.09 7.45
CA GLY A 9 18.54 1.68 7.72
C GLY A 9 19.89 1.24 7.16
N THR A 10 20.39 0.09 7.60
CA THR A 10 21.56 -0.58 7.02
C THR A 10 21.28 -0.96 5.57
N VAL A 11 22.10 -0.45 4.65
CA VAL A 11 22.03 -0.76 3.22
C VAL A 11 23.32 -1.48 2.81
N LEU A 12 23.17 -2.61 2.13
CA LEU A 12 24.27 -3.31 1.47
C LEU A 12 24.12 -3.12 -0.04
N LYS A 13 25.22 -2.80 -0.74
CA LYS A 13 25.27 -2.72 -2.19
C LYS A 13 26.34 -3.65 -2.74
N HIS A 14 26.02 -4.35 -3.82
CA HIS A 14 26.98 -5.12 -4.60
C HIS A 14 26.56 -5.14 -6.06
N LYS A 15 27.36 -4.51 -6.93
CA LYS A 15 27.03 -4.28 -8.34
C LYS A 15 25.66 -3.57 -8.46
N SER A 16 24.73 -4.11 -9.24
CA SER A 16 23.37 -3.57 -9.39
C SER A 16 22.43 -3.95 -8.24
N LEU A 17 22.84 -4.85 -7.35
CA LEU A 17 22.01 -5.36 -6.28
C LEU A 17 22.11 -4.48 -5.03
N VAL A 18 20.95 -4.11 -4.49
CA VAL A 18 20.80 -3.31 -3.27
C VAL A 18 19.88 -4.05 -2.31
N TRP A 19 20.39 -4.34 -1.11
CA TRP A 19 19.61 -4.93 -0.03
C TRP A 19 19.27 -3.88 1.02
N TYR A 20 18.01 -3.83 1.39
CA TYR A 20 17.49 -3.01 2.48
C TYR A 20 17.01 -3.93 3.60
N LEU A 21 17.50 -3.69 4.82
CA LEU A 21 16.91 -4.27 6.01
C LEU A 21 15.66 -3.46 6.40
N LEU A 22 14.52 -4.15 6.47
CA LEU A 22 13.24 -3.59 6.87
C LEU A 22 12.90 -4.11 8.26
N ASP A 23 12.61 -3.21 9.20
CA ASP A 23 11.90 -3.55 10.43
C ASP A 23 10.39 -3.37 10.18
N ARG A 24 9.64 -4.44 10.39
CA ARG A 24 8.18 -4.43 10.36
C ARG A 24 7.67 -5.03 11.66
N ARG A 25 7.37 -4.16 12.62
CA ARG A 25 6.69 -4.53 13.87
C ARG A 25 7.47 -5.57 14.69
N GLY A 26 8.81 -5.51 14.66
CA GLY A 26 9.68 -6.41 15.41
C GLY A 26 10.28 -7.55 14.59
N ASP A 27 9.73 -7.80 13.40
CA ASP A 27 10.29 -8.76 12.46
C ASP A 27 11.18 -8.08 11.41
N TYR A 28 12.30 -8.73 11.10
CA TYR A 28 13.26 -8.24 10.11
C TYR A 28 13.07 -8.91 8.76
N TYR A 29 12.93 -8.10 7.72
CA TYR A 29 12.81 -8.54 6.34
C TYR A 29 13.90 -7.93 5.46
N ILE A 30 14.25 -8.61 4.38
CA ILE A 30 15.19 -8.12 3.39
C ILE A 30 14.41 -7.76 2.13
N ARG A 31 14.52 -6.50 1.69
CA ARG A 31 14.13 -6.10 0.33
C ARG A 31 15.37 -6.06 -0.55
N LEU A 32 15.41 -6.92 -1.55
CA LEU A 32 16.42 -6.89 -2.60
C LEU A 32 15.88 -6.15 -3.82
N VAL A 33 16.66 -5.21 -4.33
CA VAL A 33 16.40 -4.47 -5.56
C VAL A 33 17.56 -4.72 -6.51
N ASP A 34 17.26 -5.04 -7.77
CA ASP A 34 18.24 -5.02 -8.85
C ASP A 34 18.04 -3.76 -9.69
N GLU A 35 18.96 -2.79 -9.56
CA GLU A 35 18.93 -1.51 -10.26
C GLU A 35 19.15 -1.65 -11.78
N GLN A 36 19.51 -2.84 -12.27
CA GLN A 36 19.70 -3.15 -13.70
C GLN A 36 18.75 -4.24 -14.22
N HIS A 37 17.69 -4.57 -13.47
CA HIS A 37 16.75 -5.60 -13.88
C HIS A 37 16.12 -5.27 -15.26
N PRO A 38 16.06 -6.22 -16.22
CA PRO A 38 15.53 -5.96 -17.57
C PRO A 38 14.12 -5.34 -17.58
N ASN A 39 13.26 -5.77 -16.66
CA ASN A 39 11.90 -5.22 -16.51
C ASN A 39 11.86 -3.71 -16.23
N LEU A 40 12.95 -3.10 -15.73
CA LEU A 40 13.03 -1.64 -15.58
C LEU A 40 13.16 -0.95 -16.95
N ALA A 41 13.91 -1.55 -17.87
CA ALA A 41 14.08 -1.04 -19.23
C ALA A 41 12.85 -1.27 -20.11
N THR A 42 12.08 -2.33 -19.84
CA THR A 42 10.85 -2.69 -20.57
C THR A 42 9.58 -2.33 -19.81
N PHE A 43 9.65 -1.39 -18.87
CA PHE A 43 8.48 -0.98 -18.09
C PHE A 43 7.62 -0.02 -18.91
N ASP A 44 6.52 -0.52 -19.47
CA ASP A 44 5.60 0.25 -20.29
C ASP A 44 4.47 0.92 -19.49
N GLY A 45 4.59 0.94 -18.16
CA GLY A 45 3.59 1.48 -17.24
C GLY A 45 2.79 0.41 -16.52
N ILE A 46 1.72 0.85 -15.87
CA ILE A 46 0.76 -0.01 -15.18
C ILE A 46 -0.58 0.19 -15.89
N GLU A 47 -1.26 -0.92 -16.20
CA GLU A 47 -2.62 -0.87 -16.73
C GLU A 47 -3.53 -0.09 -15.78
N ARG A 48 -4.33 0.80 -16.34
CA ARG A 48 -5.25 1.66 -15.59
C ARG A 48 -6.61 1.60 -16.23
N PHE A 49 -7.64 1.60 -15.41
CA PHE A 49 -8.97 1.92 -15.89
C PHE A 49 -8.98 3.33 -16.50
N PRO A 50 -9.70 3.56 -17.60
CA PRO A 50 -9.83 4.89 -18.17
C PRO A 50 -10.48 5.83 -17.16
N ILE A 51 -10.13 7.12 -17.23
CA ILE A 51 -10.77 8.13 -16.40
C ILE A 51 -12.23 8.22 -16.82
N ASP A 52 -13.13 7.97 -15.87
CA ASP A 52 -14.57 8.07 -16.06
C ASP A 52 -15.16 8.83 -14.87
N GLN A 53 -15.80 9.97 -15.18
CA GLN A 53 -16.39 10.84 -14.17
C GLN A 53 -17.52 10.16 -13.39
N LYS A 54 -18.12 9.09 -13.92
CA LYS A 54 -19.15 8.33 -13.19
C LYS A 54 -18.61 7.71 -11.89
N TRP A 55 -17.31 7.48 -11.80
CA TRP A 55 -16.66 6.96 -10.59
C TRP A 55 -16.23 8.06 -9.60
N ASN A 56 -16.43 9.34 -9.95
CA ASN A 56 -16.22 10.47 -9.04
C ASN A 56 -17.53 10.79 -8.30
N ILE A 57 -17.78 10.05 -7.22
CA ILE A 57 -19.04 10.14 -6.47
C ILE A 57 -18.80 10.87 -5.15
N LYS A 58 -19.68 11.83 -4.84
CA LYS A 58 -19.71 12.46 -3.51
C LYS A 58 -20.30 11.47 -2.51
N ALA A 59 -19.55 11.18 -1.46
CA ALA A 59 -20.00 10.36 -0.35
C ALA A 59 -20.21 11.20 0.91
N GLU A 60 -21.18 10.79 1.74
CA GLU A 60 -21.34 11.30 3.09
C GLU A 60 -20.56 10.43 4.07
N PHE A 61 -19.75 11.05 4.93
CA PHE A 61 -19.07 10.33 5.99
C PHE A 61 -19.98 10.15 7.21
N LYS A 62 -20.27 8.90 7.57
CA LYS A 62 -21.02 8.49 8.75
C LYS A 62 -20.06 7.97 9.83
N PRO A 63 -19.68 8.78 10.83
CA PRO A 63 -18.81 8.33 11.89
C PRO A 63 -19.50 7.27 12.76
N PHE A 64 -18.72 6.34 13.32
CA PHE A 64 -19.19 5.45 14.36
C PHE A 64 -19.18 6.15 15.72
N ASN A 65 -20.11 5.78 16.60
CA ASN A 65 -20.12 6.28 17.99
C ASN A 65 -18.81 5.95 18.74
N LYS A 66 -18.18 4.82 18.38
CA LYS A 66 -16.85 4.42 18.85
C LYS A 66 -16.08 3.76 17.71
N PRO A 67 -14.76 3.97 17.61
CA PRO A 67 -13.93 3.27 16.65
C PRO A 67 -14.02 1.74 16.85
N LYS A 68 -13.96 0.98 15.76
CA LYS A 68 -14.06 -0.48 15.76
C LYS A 68 -12.75 -1.09 15.26
N PRO A 69 -12.13 -2.04 15.98
CA PRO A 69 -10.98 -2.75 15.45
C PRO A 69 -11.39 -3.63 14.27
N ILE A 70 -10.52 -3.76 13.28
CA ILE A 70 -10.65 -4.69 12.16
C ILE A 70 -9.32 -5.37 11.90
N THR A 71 -9.38 -6.60 11.39
CA THR A 71 -8.19 -7.30 10.87
C THR A 71 -8.28 -7.33 9.35
N VAL A 72 -7.31 -6.72 8.68
CA VAL A 72 -7.17 -6.70 7.22
C VAL A 72 -6.18 -7.80 6.84
N PRO A 73 -6.58 -8.82 6.06
CA PRO A 73 -5.66 -9.88 5.65
C PRO A 73 -4.52 -9.30 4.81
N ASP A 74 -3.31 -9.79 5.04
CA ASP A 74 -2.16 -9.51 4.19
C ASP A 74 -1.81 -10.73 3.33
N VAL A 75 -0.81 -10.57 2.47
CA VAL A 75 -0.35 -11.64 1.56
C VAL A 75 0.23 -12.86 2.29
N LEU A 76 0.55 -12.73 3.58
CA LEU A 76 1.04 -13.81 4.44
C LEU A 76 -0.08 -14.44 5.29
N ASN A 77 -1.32 -13.93 5.16
CA ASN A 77 -2.48 -14.26 5.99
C ASN A 77 -2.28 -14.03 7.50
N GLU A 78 -1.31 -13.21 7.90
CA GLU A 78 -1.03 -12.90 9.31
C GLU A 78 -2.02 -11.85 9.85
N GLY A 79 -2.60 -11.05 8.96
CA GLY A 79 -3.69 -10.13 9.27
C GLY A 79 -3.22 -8.89 10.04
N MET A 80 -3.37 -7.71 9.44
CA MET A 80 -3.04 -6.44 10.06
C MET A 80 -4.22 -5.90 10.87
N GLN A 81 -4.01 -5.62 12.15
CA GLN A 81 -4.97 -4.85 12.95
C GLN A 81 -5.01 -3.39 12.47
N ASP A 82 -6.22 -2.87 12.30
CA ASP A 82 -6.51 -1.47 11.99
C ASP A 82 -7.77 -1.03 12.75
N THR A 83 -8.11 0.26 12.67
CA THR A 83 -9.25 0.87 13.35
C THR A 83 -10.16 1.56 12.35
N LEU A 84 -11.42 1.14 12.30
CA LEU A 84 -12.48 1.78 11.54
C LEU A 84 -13.13 2.90 12.35
N TYR A 85 -13.22 4.10 11.75
CA TYR A 85 -13.81 5.28 12.40
C TYR A 85 -15.23 5.59 11.92
N GLY A 86 -15.66 5.03 10.80
CA GLY A 86 -16.95 5.30 10.19
C GLY A 86 -17.10 4.62 8.84
N MET A 87 -18.16 4.99 8.12
CA MET A 87 -18.44 4.55 6.76
C MET A 87 -18.57 5.75 5.83
N LEU A 88 -18.27 5.55 4.56
CA LEU A 88 -18.65 6.48 3.48
C LEU A 88 -19.91 5.92 2.83
N GLU A 89 -21.02 6.65 2.94
CA GLU A 89 -22.28 6.31 2.27
C GLU A 89 -22.40 7.10 0.98
N PHE A 90 -22.66 6.39 -0.11
CA PHE A 90 -22.88 6.95 -1.44
C PHE A 90 -23.73 5.99 -2.25
N SER A 91 -24.24 6.44 -3.40
CA SER A 91 -24.97 5.59 -4.33
C SER A 91 -24.34 5.57 -5.71
N ILE A 92 -24.33 4.39 -6.33
CA ILE A 92 -23.95 4.13 -7.72
C ILE A 92 -25.11 3.40 -8.39
N GLU A 93 -25.56 3.90 -9.54
CA GLU A 93 -26.63 3.25 -10.32
C GLU A 93 -27.91 2.97 -9.52
N GLY A 94 -28.22 3.84 -8.54
CA GLY A 94 -29.41 3.73 -7.70
C GLY A 94 -29.30 2.70 -6.56
N LYS A 95 -28.09 2.22 -6.26
CA LYS A 95 -27.77 1.34 -5.12
C LYS A 95 -26.67 1.90 -4.25
#